data_AF-A0A442H069-F1
#
_entry.id   AF-A0A442H069-F1
#
_cell.length_a   1.000
_cell.length_b   1.000
_cell.length_c   1.000
_cell.angle_alpha   90.00
_cell.angle_beta   90.00
_cell.angle_gamma   90.00
#
_symmetry.space_group_name_H-M   'P 1'
#
loop_
_entity.id
_entity.type
_entity.pdbx_description
1 polymer ?
#
loop_
_entity_poly.entity_id
_entity_poly.type
_entity_poly.pdbx_seq_one_letter_code
_entity_poly.pdbx_strand_id
1 'polypeptide(L)' 'MSIVHRVGPVLDQAIDAVLNRAGHGNTVSVKAALNQVRQAAPGLVASNDDLTEAVLEVAAALGLFVAFDER' A
#
# COMPACT_ATOMS: atom_id res chain seq x y z
N MET A 1 -13.49 -11.14 5.04
CA MET A 1 -12.18 -11.81 5.22
C MET A 1 -11.15 -10.82 4.72
N SER A 2 -10.41 -10.15 5.62
CA SER A 2 -9.41 -9.14 5.23
C SER A 2 -8.26 -9.78 4.46
N ILE A 3 -7.87 -9.16 3.35
CA ILE A 3 -6.73 -9.56 2.51
C ILE A 3 -5.40 -9.46 3.28
N VAL A 4 -5.38 -8.71 4.38
CA VAL A 4 -4.32 -8.66 5.42
C VAL A 4 -3.78 -10.05 5.81
N HIS A 5 -4.55 -11.14 5.70
CA HIS A 5 -4.05 -12.49 5.96
C HIS A 5 -3.35 -13.18 4.77
N ARG A 6 -3.51 -12.69 3.54
CA ARG A 6 -3.00 -13.31 2.31
C ARG A 6 -1.62 -12.81 1.92
N VAL A 7 -1.30 -11.59 2.34
CA VAL A 7 -0.03 -10.92 2.14
C VAL A 7 0.63 -10.83 3.51
N GLY A 8 1.65 -11.67 3.76
CA GLY A 8 2.20 -11.86 5.11
C GLY A 8 2.61 -10.58 5.84
N PRO A 9 2.85 -10.64 7.16
CA PRO A 9 2.98 -9.47 8.05
C PRO A 9 4.08 -8.46 7.68
N VAL A 10 5.04 -8.88 6.85
CA VAL A 10 6.11 -8.02 6.31
C VAL A 10 5.56 -7.01 5.31
N LEU A 11 4.54 -7.39 4.52
CA LEU A 11 3.95 -6.47 3.54
C LEU A 11 3.17 -5.35 4.25
N ASP A 12 2.33 -5.71 5.21
CA ASP A 12 1.51 -4.74 5.95
C ASP A 12 2.40 -3.70 6.63
N GLN A 13 3.49 -4.14 7.28
CA GLN A 13 4.44 -3.22 7.91
C GLN A 13 5.13 -2.29 6.90
N ALA A 14 5.44 -2.80 5.70
CA ALA A 14 6.04 -1.98 4.65
C ALA A 14 5.04 -0.94 4.09
N ILE A 15 3.79 -1.35 3.86
CA ILE A 15 2.73 -0.46 3.39
C ILE A 15 2.43 0.60 4.47
N ASP A 16 2.29 0.19 5.72
CA ASP A 16 2.01 1.08 6.83
C ASP A 16 3.17 2.07 7.06
N ALA A 17 4.42 1.64 6.92
CA ALA A 17 5.58 2.54 6.98
C ALA A 17 5.61 3.56 5.83
N VAL A 18 5.22 3.13 4.62
CA VAL A 18 5.13 4.01 3.44
C VAL A 18 3.98 5.02 3.59
N LEU A 19 2.82 4.57 4.06
CA LEU A 19 1.62 5.38 4.14
C LEU A 19 1.58 6.28 5.38
N ASN A 20 2.12 5.86 6.53
CA ASN A 20 2.26 6.74 7.71
C ASN A 20 3.18 7.94 7.44
N ARG A 21 4.03 7.86 6.42
CA ARG A 21 4.85 9.00 5.98
C ARG A 21 4.01 10.07 5.29
N ALA A 22 2.90 9.68 4.68
CA ALA A 22 1.88 10.60 4.19
C ALA A 22 0.94 10.96 5.36
N GLY A 23 1.04 12.20 5.86
CA GLY A 23 0.15 12.64 6.95
C GLY A 23 -1.34 12.53 6.59
N HIS A 24 -2.21 12.44 7.60
CA HIS A 24 -3.67 12.35 7.42
C HIS A 24 -4.23 13.43 6.48
N GLY A 25 -5.16 13.04 5.62
CA GLY A 25 -5.78 13.93 4.63
C GLY A 25 -4.95 14.17 3.36
N ASN A 26 -3.76 13.58 3.25
CA ASN A 26 -3.00 13.61 2.01
C ASN A 26 -3.54 12.62 0.98
N THR A 27 -3.32 12.95 -0.29
CA THR A 27 -3.59 12.05 -1.42
C THR A 27 -2.33 11.25 -1.73
N VAL A 28 -2.45 9.92 -1.75
CA VAL A 28 -1.37 9.00 -2.13
C VAL A 28 -1.67 8.42 -3.51
N SER A 29 -0.70 8.49 -4.42
CA SER A 29 -0.79 7.78 -5.71
C SER A 29 -0.51 6.30 -5.51
N VAL A 30 -1.41 5.43 -5.99
CA VAL A 30 -1.23 3.96 -5.96
C VAL A 30 0.10 3.57 -6.57
N LYS A 31 0.43 4.12 -7.74
CA LYS A 31 1.66 3.81 -8.46
C LYS A 31 2.92 4.18 -7.66
N ALA A 32 2.89 5.33 -6.99
CA ALA A 32 3.99 5.76 -6.13
C ALA A 32 4.12 4.87 -4.89
N ALA A 33 2.99 4.53 -4.24
CA ALA A 33 2.97 3.64 -3.09
C ALA A 33 3.51 2.24 -3.45
N LEU A 34 3.04 1.65 -4.55
CA LEU A 34 3.52 0.35 -5.03
C LEU A 34 5.03 0.33 -5.28
N ASN A 35 5.57 1.39 -5.91
CA ASN A 35 7.01 1.50 -6.14
C ASN A 35 7.78 1.59 -4.82
N GLN A 36 7.30 2.37 -3.85
CA GLN A 36 7.96 2.48 -2.55
C GLN A 36 7.89 1.17 -1.76
N VAL A 37 6.76 0.47 -1.80
CA VAL A 37 6.59 -0.85 -1.18
C VAL A 37 7.55 -1.87 -1.79
N ARG A 38 7.68 -1.91 -3.12
CA ARG A 38 8.66 -2.78 -3.81
C ARG A 38 10.11 -2.41 -3.49
N GLN A 39 10.41 -1.13 -3.28
CA GLN A 39 11.75 -0.71 -2.84
C GLN A 39 12.03 -1.10 -1.39
N ALA A 40 11.03 -0.99 -0.51
CA ALA A 40 11.14 -1.39 0.89
C ALA A 40 11.20 -2.91 1.07
N ALA A 41 10.56 -3.67 0.18
CA ALA A 41 10.52 -5.13 0.18
C ALA A 41 10.80 -5.68 -1.22
N PRO A 42 12.07 -5.75 -1.66
CA PRO A 42 12.42 -6.21 -3.01
C PRO A 42 12.17 -7.70 -3.25
N GLY A 43 12.00 -8.50 -2.19
CA GLY A 43 11.70 -9.93 -2.27
C GLY A 43 10.20 -10.26 -2.34
N LEU A 44 9.34 -9.26 -2.50
CA LEU A 44 7.91 -9.46 -2.45
C LEU A 44 7.39 -10.12 -3.73
N VAL A 45 6.73 -11.26 -3.59
CA VAL A 45 6.22 -12.07 -4.71
C VAL A 45 4.75 -11.74 -5.04
N ALA A 46 4.09 -10.90 -4.25
CA ALA A 46 2.69 -10.52 -4.45
C ALA A 46 2.50 -9.80 -5.79
N SER A 47 1.34 -10.03 -6.42
CA SER A 47 1.01 -9.37 -7.68
C SER A 47 0.75 -7.87 -7.47
N ASN A 48 0.77 -7.09 -8.55
CA ASN A 48 0.42 -5.67 -8.45
C ASN A 48 -1.02 -5.46 -8.01
N ASP A 49 -1.94 -6.38 -8.34
CA ASP A 49 -3.33 -6.31 -7.91
C ASP A 49 -3.46 -6.55 -6.41
N ASP A 50 -2.80 -7.59 -5.88
CA ASP A 50 -2.77 -7.87 -4.43
C ASP A 50 -2.16 -6.70 -3.65
N LEU A 51 -1.08 -6.11 -4.18
CA LEU A 51 -0.44 -4.96 -3.57
C LEU A 51 -1.31 -3.71 -3.62
N THR A 52 -2.07 -3.52 -4.70
CA THR A 52 -2.98 -2.38 -4.84
C THR A 52 -4.12 -2.49 -3.83
N GLU A 53 -4.70 -3.67 -3.68
CA GLU A 53 -5.75 -3.93 -2.70
C GLU A 53 -5.27 -3.70 -1.26
N ALA A 54 -4.07 -4.19 -0.92
CA ALA A 54 -3.48 -3.97 0.39
C ALA A 54 -3.19 -2.48 0.67
N VAL A 55 -2.68 -1.74 -0.32
CA VAL A 55 -2.47 -0.28 -0.21
C VAL A 55 -3.79 0.45 0.01
N LEU A 56 -4.86 0.06 -0.68
CA LEU A 56 -6.20 0.64 -0.51
C LEU A 56 -6.76 0.37 0.90
N GLU A 57 -6.63 -0.85 1.40
CA GLU A 57 -7.12 -1.24 2.74
C GLU A 57 -6.42 -0.44 3.84
N VAL A 58 -5.08 -0.33 3.78
CA VAL A 58 -4.31 0.43 4.78
C VAL A 58 -4.56 1.94 4.65
N ALA A 59 -4.61 2.47 3.42
CA ALA A 59 -4.91 3.90 3.21
C ALA A 59 -6.30 4.28 3.74
N ALA A 60 -7.31 3.42 3.55
CA ALA A 60 -8.64 3.62 4.11
C ALA A 60 -8.63 3.61 5.64
N ALA A 61 -7.88 2.69 6.26
CA ALA A 61 -7.71 2.63 7.71
C ALA A 61 -7.02 3.90 8.27
N LEU A 62 -6.10 4.49 7.51
CA LEU A 62 -5.41 5.74 7.85
C LEU A 62 -6.19 7.00 7.45
N GLY A 63 -7.37 6.88 6.83
CA GLY A 63 -8.15 8.03 6.35
C GLY A 63 -7.45 8.84 5.26
N LEU A 64 -6.62 8.18 4.44
CA LEU A 64 -5.93 8.77 3.30
C LEU A 64 -6.77 8.63 2.02
N PHE A 65 -6.65 9.61 1.12
CA PHE A 65 -7.25 9.51 -0.20
C PHE A 65 -6.28 8.82 -1.17
N VAL A 66 -6.78 7.86 -1.93
CA VAL A 66 -5.96 7.12 -2.90
C VAL A 66 -6.31 7.59 -4.30
N ALA A 67 -5.30 8.06 -5.03
CA ALA A 67 -5.42 8.43 -6.44
C ALA A 67 -4.88 7.32 -7.34
N PHE A 68 -5.67 6.93 -8.33
CA PHE A 68 -5.25 6.05 -9.41
C PHE A 68 -4.67 6.92 -10.52
N ASP A 69 -3.39 6.73 -10.80
CA ASP A 69 -2.71 7.40 -11.91
C ASP A 69 -3.01 6.58 -13.18
N GLU A 70 -4.11 6.91 -13.87
CA GLU A 70 -4.46 6.28 -15.15
C GLU A 70 -3.58 6.86 -16.27
N ARG A 71 -2.48 6.17 -16.58
CA ARG A 71 -1.74 6.34 -17.85
C ARG A 71 -1.02 5.08 -18.31
#